data_AF-A0A562D6X9-F1
#
_entry.id   AF-A0A562D6X9-F1
#
_cell.length_a   1.000
_cell.length_b   1.000
_cell.length_c   1.000
_cell.angle_alpha   90.00
_cell.angle_beta   90.00
_cell.angle_gamma   90.00
#
_symmetry.space_group_name_H-M   'P 1'
#
loop_
_entity.id
_entity.type
_entity.pdbx_description
1 polymer ?
#
loop_
_entity_poly.entity_id
_entity_poly.type
_entity_poly.pdbx_seq_one_letter_code
_entity_poly.pdbx_strand_id
1 'polypeptide(L)'
;MVVSTPLPFANAEKVVILALEDLGWTDIDPPPEDVEKGIRVNRVGGTDDGITDYPRFEISCFAPSYDEVNELSETVRDRMLALGG
;
A
#
# COMPACT_ATOMS: atom_id res chain seq x y z
N MET A 1 23.41 -10.88 23.83
CA MET A 1 23.08 -11.05 22.39
C MET A 1 21.63 -10.63 22.22
N VAL A 2 21.38 -9.50 21.58
CA VAL A 2 20.01 -9.15 21.18
C VAL A 2 19.71 -10.03 19.98
N VAL A 3 18.93 -11.09 20.20
CA VAL A 3 18.38 -11.89 19.11
C VAL A 3 17.35 -11.00 18.43
N SER A 4 17.69 -10.40 17.30
CA SER A 4 16.68 -9.78 16.44
C SER A 4 15.79 -10.91 15.95
N THR A 5 14.55 -10.95 16.45
CA THR A 5 13.51 -11.83 15.93
C THR A 5 13.46 -11.66 14.42
N PRO A 6 13.49 -12.74 13.60
CA PRO A 6 13.27 -12.58 12.16
C PRO A 6 11.92 -11.89 11.97
N LEU A 7 11.83 -10.88 11.10
CA LEU A 7 10.54 -10.26 10.77
C LEU A 7 9.63 -11.38 10.26
N PRO A 8 8.59 -11.79 11.01
CA PRO A 8 7.78 -12.91 10.63
C PRO A 8 6.90 -12.41 9.48
N PHE A 9 7.14 -12.95 8.29
CA PHE A 9 6.27 -12.89 7.11
C PHE A 9 5.45 -11.59 7.05
N ALA A 10 6.12 -10.54 6.56
CA ALA A 10 5.72 -9.15 6.68
C ALA A 10 4.23 -8.94 6.40
N ASN A 11 3.52 -8.47 7.42
CA ASN A 11 2.17 -7.91 7.33
C ASN A 11 1.98 -7.26 5.95
N ALA A 12 1.09 -7.83 5.14
CA ALA A 12 1.04 -7.51 3.72
C ALA A 12 0.64 -6.05 3.48
N GLU A 13 -0.17 -5.47 4.36
CA GLU A 13 -0.48 -4.04 4.35
C GLU A 13 0.81 -3.21 4.46
N LYS A 14 1.71 -3.55 5.40
CA LYS A 14 3.01 -2.87 5.55
C LYS A 14 3.90 -3.03 4.32
N VAL A 15 3.89 -4.18 3.67
CA VAL A 15 4.66 -4.39 2.43
C VAL A 15 4.15 -3.46 1.33
N VAL A 16 2.84 -3.37 1.16
CA VAL A 16 2.22 -2.48 0.16
C VAL A 16 2.46 -1.01 0.49
N ILE A 17 2.36 -0.61 1.77
CA ILE A 17 2.67 0.76 2.20
C ILE A 17 4.14 1.10 1.89
N LEU A 18 5.09 0.26 2.30
CA LEU A 18 6.52 0.45 2.04
C LEU A 18 6.85 0.51 0.55
N ALA A 19 6.10 -0.22 -0.28
CA ALA A 19 6.28 -0.19 -1.72
C ALA A 19 5.80 1.11 -2.39
N LEU A 20 4.96 1.89 -1.71
CA LEU A 20 4.28 3.06 -2.27
C LEU A 20 4.63 4.37 -1.55
N GLU A 21 5.29 4.32 -0.39
CA GLU A 21 5.59 5.48 0.45
C GLU A 21 6.42 6.57 -0.23
N ASP A 22 7.20 6.23 -1.26
CA ASP A 22 7.98 7.19 -2.04
C ASP A 22 7.15 7.98 -3.07
N LEU A 23 5.91 7.54 -3.36
CA LEU A 23 5.00 8.20 -4.29
C LEU A 23 4.11 9.28 -3.64
N GLY A 24 4.05 9.30 -2.31
CA GLY A 24 3.25 10.24 -1.54
C GLY A 24 2.81 9.65 -0.21
N TRP A 25 1.99 10.42 0.53
CA TRP A 25 1.38 9.93 1.76
C TRP A 25 0.64 8.61 1.49
N THR A 26 0.94 7.57 2.26
CA THR A 26 0.39 6.23 2.06
C THR A 26 0.05 5.59 3.39
N ASP A 27 -1.21 5.22 3.58
CA ASP A 27 -1.68 4.57 4.82
C ASP A 27 -2.90 3.67 4.57
N ILE A 28 -3.26 2.85 5.55
CA ILE A 28 -4.55 2.14 5.60
C ILE A 28 -5.68 3.03 6.13
N ASP A 29 -5.34 3.98 7.00
CA ASP A 29 -6.28 4.89 7.60
C ASP A 29 -6.75 5.97 6.60
N PRO A 30 -7.88 6.66 6.86
CA PRO A 30 -8.25 7.82 6.07
C PRO A 30 -7.17 8.92 6.14
N PRO A 31 -6.98 9.71 5.07
CA PRO A 31 -6.02 10.80 5.09
C PRO A 31 -6.35 11.84 6.16
N PRO A 32 -5.33 12.40 6.85
CA PRO A 32 -5.48 13.62 7.64
C PRO A 32 -6.03 14.78 6.79
N GLU A 33 -6.66 15.76 7.44
CA GLU A 33 -7.29 16.90 6.74
C GLU A 33 -6.29 17.75 5.93
N ASP A 34 -5.00 17.73 6.28
CA ASP A 34 -3.92 18.47 5.61
C ASP A 34 -3.26 17.69 4.47
N VAL A 35 -3.66 16.44 4.23
CA VAL A 35 -3.12 15.62 3.13
C VAL A 35 -4.03 15.74 1.92
N GLU A 36 -3.57 16.51 0.93
CA GLU A 36 -4.33 16.75 -0.30
C GLU A 36 -4.07 15.71 -1.41
N LYS A 37 -2.93 15.01 -1.37
CA LYS A 37 -2.53 13.99 -2.34
C LYS A 37 -1.94 12.77 -1.64
N GLY A 38 -2.36 11.58 -2.04
CA GLY A 38 -1.83 10.36 -1.47
C GLY A 38 -2.52 9.10 -1.95
N ILE A 39 -2.22 8.02 -1.23
CA ILE A 39 -2.62 6.66 -1.52
C ILE A 39 -3.23 6.08 -0.25
N ARG A 40 -4.37 5.41 -0.37
CA ARG A 40 -4.97 4.63 0.70
C ARG A 40 -5.01 3.17 0.33
N VAL A 41 -4.50 2.31 1.20
CA VAL A 41 -4.41 0.86 1.01
C VAL A 41 -5.46 0.17 1.88
N ASN A 42 -6.44 -0.48 1.27
CA ASN A 42 -7.51 -1.18 1.99
C ASN A 42 -7.42 -2.68 1.74
N ARG A 43 -7.32 -3.50 2.78
CA ARG A 43 -7.55 -4.95 2.65
C ARG A 43 -9.04 -5.21 2.52
N VAL A 44 -9.44 -5.73 1.37
CA VAL A 44 -10.84 -6.04 1.04
C VAL A 44 -11.15 -7.53 1.10
N GLY A 45 -10.14 -8.36 1.35
CA GLY A 45 -10.31 -9.79 1.58
C GLY A 45 -8.99 -10.55 1.46
N GLY A 46 -9.10 -11.81 1.05
CA GLY A 46 -7.97 -12.74 0.98
C GLY A 46 -8.02 -13.79 2.08
N THR A 47 -6.97 -14.60 2.15
CA THR A 47 -6.82 -15.65 3.17
C THR A 47 -5.46 -15.49 3.82
N ASP A 48 -5.46 -15.40 5.13
CA ASP A 48 -4.27 -15.51 5.97
C ASP A 48 -4.48 -16.71 6.89
N ASP A 49 -3.74 -17.78 6.66
CA ASP A 49 -3.79 -18.99 7.48
C ASP A 49 -2.72 -18.98 8.60
N GLY A 50 -2.03 -17.86 8.78
CA GLY A 50 -0.93 -17.68 9.73
C GLY A 50 0.40 -18.25 9.25
N ILE A 51 0.44 -18.89 8.08
CA ILE A 51 1.64 -19.42 7.43
C ILE A 51 1.85 -18.72 6.07
N THR A 52 0.79 -18.60 5.29
CA THR A 52 0.75 -17.93 4.00
C THR A 52 -0.34 -16.87 4.01
N ASP A 53 0.00 -15.67 3.54
CA ASP A 53 -0.96 -14.59 3.33
C ASP A 53 -1.22 -14.40 1.82
N TYR A 54 -2.48 -14.52 1.43
CA TYR A 54 -3.02 -14.27 0.10
C TYR A 54 -4.03 -13.11 0.15
N PRO A 55 -3.57 -11.88 0.41
CA PRO A 55 -4.45 -10.75 0.62
C PRO A 55 -5.09 -10.29 -0.71
N ARG A 56 -6.26 -9.67 -0.61
CA ARG A 56 -6.85 -8.86 -1.69
C ARG A 56 -6.89 -7.42 -1.23
N PHE A 57 -6.23 -6.54 -1.98
CA PHE A 57 -6.17 -5.12 -1.70
C PHE A 57 -6.97 -4.31 -2.71
N GLU A 58 -7.61 -3.26 -2.23
CA GLU A 58 -8.07 -2.12 -3.00
C GLU A 58 -7.14 -0.95 -2.68
N ILE A 59 -6.64 -0.27 -3.72
CA ILE A 59 -5.78 0.90 -3.56
C ILE A 59 -6.50 2.10 -4.15
N SER A 60 -6.76 3.10 -3.33
CA SER A 60 -7.38 4.36 -3.74
C SER A 60 -6.32 5.45 -3.83
N CYS A 61 -6.27 6.15 -4.96
CA CYS A 61 -5.42 7.32 -5.13
C CYS A 61 -6.30 8.57 -5.05
N PHE A 62 -5.78 9.64 -4.44
CA PHE A 62 -6.46 10.93 -4.37
C PHE A 62 -5.46 12.08 -4.58
N ALA A 63 -5.94 13.15 -5.20
CA ALA A 63 -5.21 14.40 -5.43
C ALA A 63 -6.21 15.54 -5.70
N PRO A 64 -5.79 16.82 -5.63
CA PRO A 64 -6.66 17.96 -5.91
C PRO A 64 -7.19 18.03 -7.35
N SER A 65 -6.45 17.46 -8.32
CA SER A 65 -6.79 17.51 -9.74
C SER A 65 -6.89 16.13 -10.38
N TYR A 66 -7.68 16.03 -11.45
CA TYR A 66 -7.83 14.80 -12.22
C TYR A 66 -6.50 14.33 -12.83
N ASP A 67 -5.71 15.25 -13.38
CA ASP A 67 -4.46 14.90 -14.04
C ASP A 67 -3.46 14.32 -13.02
N GLU A 68 -3.35 14.90 -11.83
CA GLU A 68 -2.46 14.43 -10.77
C GLU A 68 -2.88 13.06 -10.21
N VAL A 69 -4.19 12.83 -10.01
CA VAL A 69 -4.66 11.53 -9.52
C VAL A 69 -4.52 10.45 -10.60
N ASN A 70 -4.72 10.80 -11.86
CA ASN A 70 -4.56 9.89 -12.98
C ASN A 70 -3.09 9.44 -13.10
N GLU A 71 -2.14 10.38 -13.09
CA GLU A 71 -0.70 10.08 -13.12
C GLU A 71 -0.26 9.22 -11.92
N LEU A 72 -0.74 9.56 -10.71
CA LEU A 72 -0.46 8.78 -9.50
C LEU A 72 -1.00 7.35 -9.63
N SER A 73 -2.24 7.20 -10.11
CA SER A 73 -2.90 5.90 -10.22
C SER A 73 -2.22 4.96 -11.24
N GLU A 74 -1.75 5.48 -12.38
CA GLU A 74 -1.00 4.69 -13.35
C GLU A 74 0.38 4.30 -12.79
N THR A 75 1.06 5.21 -12.09
CA THR A 75 2.35 4.92 -11.45
C THR A 75 2.22 3.84 -10.38
N VAL A 76 1.19 3.93 -9.54
CA VAL A 76 0.86 2.91 -8.52
C VAL A 76 0.56 1.57 -9.18
N ARG A 77 -0.22 1.56 -10.25
CA ARG A 77 -0.55 0.35 -11.01
C ARG A 77 0.70 -0.32 -11.58
N ASP A 78 1.57 0.44 -12.24
CA ASP A 78 2.81 -0.09 -12.81
C ASP A 78 3.72 -0.69 -11.73
N ARG A 79 3.81 -0.03 -10.57
CA ARG A 79 4.59 -0.55 -9.43
C ARG A 79 4.00 -1.83 -8.86
N MET A 80 2.68 -1.93 -8.69
CA MET A 80 2.03 -3.14 -8.21
C MET A 80 2.20 -4.31 -9.18
N LEU A 81 2.15 -4.05 -10.49
CA LEU A 81 2.43 -5.06 -11.51
C LEU A 81 3.88 -5.54 -11.46
N ALA A 82 4.84 -4.66 -11.18
CA ALA A 82 6.25 -5.02 -11.00
C ALA A 82 6.54 -5.81 -9.71
N LEU A 83 5.76 -5.60 -8.65
CA LEU A 83 5.87 -6.34 -7.37
C LEU A 83 5.25 -7.74 -7.43
N GLY A 84 4.17 -7.90 -8.20
CA GLY A 84 3.49 -9.19 -8.38
C GLY A 84 4.08 -10.09 -9.46
N GLY A 85 5.10 -9.62 -10.19
CA GLY A 85 5.76 -10.31 -11.31
C GLY A 85 6.99 -11.12 -10.92
#